data_AF-A0A9P6M6V6-F1
#
_entry.id   AF-A0A9P6M6V6-F1
#
_cell.length_a   1.000
_cell.length_b   1.000
_cell.length_c   1.000
_cell.angle_alpha   90.00
_cell.angle_beta   90.00
_cell.angle_gamma   90.00
#
_symmetry.space_group_name_H-M   'P 1'
#
loop_
_entity.id
_entity.type
_entity.pdbx_description
1 polymer ?
#
loop_
_entity_poly.entity_id
_entity_poly.type
_entity_poly.pdbx_seq_one_letter_code
_entity_poly.pdbx_strand_id
1 'polypeptide(L)'
;MTDASFDFLGPTAAGVATNLSAETAMLKEEEDAFSAAVSVWRGIQLPVIQQEMDKQSVELLEQQQQSLAGRKKLAELTREFKKVPDQEKLQQFKVLFKAYQGEIDAITKREKATAQAFLTVYNTLGQAPDPAKLLQVAA
;
A
#
# COMPACT_ATOMS: atom_id res chain seq x y z
N MET A 1 -5.40 -46.17 -62.17
CA MET A 1 -4.50 -45.44 -61.23
C MET A 1 -4.32 -44.07 -61.84
N THR A 2 -4.87 -42.97 -61.36
CA THR A 2 -5.28 -42.51 -60.01
C THR A 2 -6.35 -41.45 -60.22
N ASP A 3 -7.49 -41.56 -59.53
CA ASP A 3 -8.51 -40.50 -59.52
C ASP A 3 -8.23 -39.57 -58.33
N ALA A 4 -8.19 -38.27 -58.61
CA ALA A 4 -7.81 -37.23 -57.66
C ALA A 4 -9.08 -36.64 -57.04
N SER A 5 -9.47 -37.13 -55.86
CA SER A 5 -10.49 -36.47 -55.05
C SER A 5 -9.87 -35.29 -54.32
N PHE A 6 -10.21 -34.08 -54.77
CA PHE A 6 -9.96 -32.83 -54.07
C PHE A 6 -11.16 -32.52 -53.18
N ASP A 7 -11.03 -32.80 -51.88
CA ASP A 7 -12.05 -32.49 -50.88
C ASP A 7 -12.02 -30.97 -50.57
N PHE A 8 -12.92 -30.24 -51.23
CA PHE A 8 -13.27 -28.86 -50.88
C PHE A 8 -14.36 -28.89 -49.80
N LEU A 9 -13.97 -29.17 -48.56
CA LEU A 9 -14.83 -28.95 -47.40
C LEU A 9 -14.52 -27.59 -46.77
N GLY A 10 -15.29 -26.57 -47.18
CA GLY A 10 -15.39 -25.32 -46.44
C GLY A 10 -16.08 -25.54 -45.08
N PRO A 11 -15.84 -24.65 -44.10
CA PRO A 11 -16.35 -24.81 -42.73
C PRO A 11 -17.88 -24.89 -42.74
N THR A 12 -18.42 -25.92 -42.11
CA THR A 12 -19.87 -26.14 -41.99
C THR A 12 -20.51 -25.10 -41.08
N ALA A 13 -21.72 -24.64 -41.42
CA ALA A 13 -22.45 -23.60 -40.70
C ALA A 13 -22.65 -23.90 -39.19
N ALA A 14 -22.67 -25.19 -38.81
CA ALA A 14 -22.74 -25.63 -37.42
C ALA A 14 -21.46 -25.30 -36.63
N GLY A 15 -20.27 -25.37 -37.25
CA GLY A 15 -18.99 -25.00 -36.63
C GLY A 15 -18.79 -23.49 -36.51
N VAL A 16 -19.43 -22.71 -37.39
CA VAL A 16 -19.45 -21.23 -37.30
C VAL A 16 -20.37 -20.77 -36.17
N ALA A 17 -21.54 -21.40 -36.00
CA ALA A 17 -22.50 -21.05 -34.95
C ALA A 17 -22.01 -21.38 -33.53
N THR A 18 -21.26 -22.48 -33.34
CA THR A 18 -20.64 -22.81 -32.05
C THR A 18 -19.45 -21.92 -31.70
N ASN A 19 -18.70 -21.43 -32.69
CA ASN A 19 -17.64 -20.45 -32.44
C ASN A 19 -18.21 -19.09 -32.03
N LEU A 20 -19.26 -18.61 -32.71
CA LEU A 20 -19.91 -17.34 -32.33
C LEU A 20 -20.51 -17.37 -30.92
N SER A 21 -21.13 -18.47 -30.52
CA SER A 21 -21.74 -18.56 -29.17
C SER A 21 -20.69 -18.65 -28.06
N ALA A 22 -19.57 -19.32 -28.30
CA ALA A 22 -18.43 -19.36 -27.38
C ALA A 22 -17.73 -17.99 -27.28
N GLU A 23 -17.54 -17.30 -28.41
CA GLU A 23 -16.93 -15.97 -28.47
C GLU A 23 -17.82 -14.91 -27.78
N THR A 24 -19.14 -15.01 -27.95
CA THR A 24 -20.11 -14.13 -27.25
C THR A 24 -20.16 -14.38 -25.75
N ALA A 25 -19.94 -15.62 -25.30
CA ALA A 25 -19.87 -15.96 -23.88
C ALA A 25 -18.59 -15.46 -23.21
N MET A 26 -17.44 -15.57 -23.88
CA MET A 26 -16.16 -15.06 -23.37
C MET A 26 -16.16 -13.54 -23.23
N LEU A 27 -16.67 -12.82 -24.24
CA LEU A 27 -16.81 -11.35 -24.19
C LEU A 27 -17.69 -10.90 -23.01
N LYS A 28 -18.72 -11.68 -22.67
CA LYS A 28 -19.63 -11.38 -21.57
C LYS A 28 -18.99 -11.62 -20.20
N GLU A 29 -18.21 -12.70 -20.05
CA GLU A 29 -17.42 -12.93 -18.82
C GLU A 29 -16.37 -11.84 -18.61
N GLU A 30 -15.73 -11.36 -19.68
CA GLU A 30 -14.78 -10.25 -19.62
C GLU A 30 -15.46 -8.92 -19.25
N GLU A 31 -16.64 -8.64 -19.79
CA GLU A 31 -17.44 -7.46 -19.46
C GLU A 31 -17.93 -7.48 -17.99
N ASP A 32 -18.38 -8.64 -17.51
CA ASP A 32 -18.79 -8.84 -16.12
C ASP A 32 -17.59 -8.70 -15.16
N ALA A 33 -16.42 -9.24 -15.52
CA ALA A 33 -15.18 -9.10 -14.75
C ALA A 33 -14.69 -7.64 -14.72
N PHE A 34 -14.79 -6.92 -15.84
CA PHE A 34 -14.44 -5.50 -15.93
C PHE A 34 -15.37 -4.64 -15.06
N SER A 35 -16.68 -4.87 -15.14
CA SER A 35 -17.69 -4.19 -14.33
C SER A 35 -17.48 -4.43 -12.83
N ALA A 36 -17.22 -5.67 -12.43
CA ALA A 36 -16.89 -6.03 -11.05
C ALA A 36 -15.62 -5.31 -10.58
N ALA A 37 -14.59 -5.26 -11.41
CA ALA A 37 -13.34 -4.59 -11.08
C ALA A 37 -13.48 -3.07 -10.95
N VAL A 38 -14.25 -2.43 -11.84
CA VAL A 38 -14.59 -1.00 -11.74
C VAL A 38 -15.33 -0.70 -10.44
N SER A 39 -16.24 -1.58 -10.01
CA SER A 39 -16.93 -1.44 -8.73
C SER A 39 -15.96 -1.50 -7.54
N VAL A 40 -14.99 -2.42 -7.56
CA VAL A 40 -13.94 -2.51 -6.52
C VAL A 40 -13.08 -1.25 -6.50
N TRP A 41 -12.59 -0.80 -7.65
CA TRP A 41 -11.78 0.43 -7.75
C TRP A 41 -12.52 1.69 -7.34
N ARG A 42 -13.82 1.77 -7.62
CA ARG A 42 -14.68 2.86 -7.12
C ARG A 42 -14.81 2.82 -5.60
N GLY A 43 -14.93 1.63 -5.00
CA GLY A 43 -14.97 1.44 -3.55
C GLY A 43 -13.66 1.79 -2.84
N ILE A 44 -12.52 1.48 -3.46
CA ILE A 44 -11.17 1.80 -2.96
C ILE A 44 -10.97 3.32 -2.81
N GLN A 45 -11.59 4.13 -3.67
CA GLN A 45 -11.49 5.60 -3.63
C GLN A 45 -10.02 6.08 -3.60
N LEU A 46 -9.25 5.72 -4.63
CA LEU A 46 -7.85 6.10 -4.78
C LEU A 46 -7.51 7.57 -4.43
N PRO A 47 -8.30 8.59 -4.85
CA PRO A 47 -8.00 9.97 -4.49
C PRO A 47 -8.00 10.23 -2.97
N VAL A 48 -8.86 9.54 -2.22
CA VAL A 48 -8.93 9.66 -0.76
C VAL A 48 -7.68 9.03 -0.12
N ILE A 49 -7.23 7.88 -0.62
CA ILE A 49 -6.01 7.22 -0.16
C ILE A 49 -4.80 8.12 -0.43
N GLN A 50 -4.71 8.71 -1.62
CA GLN A 50 -3.64 9.64 -1.98
C GLN A 50 -3.61 10.85 -1.05
N GLN A 51 -4.77 11.47 -0.79
CA GLN A 51 -4.85 12.60 0.13
C GLN A 51 -4.43 12.24 1.56
N GLU A 52 -4.83 11.06 2.05
CA GLU A 52 -4.43 10.59 3.37
C GLU A 52 -2.93 10.25 3.43
N MET A 53 -2.36 9.66 2.37
CA MET A 53 -0.92 9.43 2.25
C MET A 53 -0.13 10.75 2.22
N ASP A 54 -0.62 11.76 1.50
CA ASP A 54 0.01 13.08 1.47
C ASP A 54 0.08 13.69 2.88
N LYS A 55 -1.03 13.63 3.62
CA LYS A 55 -1.06 14.07 5.02
C LYS A 55 -0.08 13.26 5.90
N GLN A 56 -0.09 11.93 5.78
CA GLN A 56 0.81 11.05 6.52
C GLN A 56 2.29 11.31 6.17
N SER A 57 2.60 11.70 4.93
CA SER A 57 3.96 12.04 4.50
C SER A 57 4.49 13.29 5.20
N VAL A 58 3.66 14.32 5.37
CA VAL A 58 4.01 15.54 6.10
C VAL A 58 4.22 15.22 7.58
N GLU A 59 3.30 14.46 8.19
CA GLU A 59 3.43 14.02 9.59
C GLU A 59 4.71 13.18 9.79
N LEU A 60 5.07 12.30 8.85
CA LEU A 60 6.28 11.50 8.91
C LEU A 60 7.55 12.36 8.88
N LEU A 61 7.57 13.40 8.04
CA LEU A 61 8.69 14.35 7.99
C LEU A 61 8.84 15.11 9.32
N GLU A 62 7.73 15.54 9.92
CA GLU A 62 7.75 16.17 11.24
C GLU A 62 8.24 15.19 12.33
N GLN A 63 7.78 13.95 12.30
CA GLN A 63 8.23 12.90 13.22
C GLN A 63 9.74 12.64 13.09
N GLN A 64 10.28 12.70 11.88
CA GLN A 64 11.71 12.57 11.63
C GLN A 64 12.51 13.72 12.26
N GLN A 65 12.02 14.96 12.12
CA GLN A 65 12.62 16.13 12.76
C GLN A 65 12.56 16.03 14.30
N GLN A 66 11.42 15.60 14.84
CA GLN A 66 11.26 15.38 16.29
C GLN A 66 12.21 14.30 16.82
N SER A 67 12.43 13.22 16.07
CA SER A 67 13.40 12.16 16.42
C SER A 67 14.83 12.69 16.48
N LEU A 68 15.23 13.57 15.55
CA LEU A 68 16.54 14.20 15.57
C LEU A 68 16.69 15.16 16.77
N ALA A 69 15.68 16.00 17.01
CA ALA A 69 15.67 16.95 18.12
C ALA A 69 15.67 16.24 19.48
N GLY A 70 14.87 15.18 19.64
CA GLY A 70 14.80 14.36 20.86
C GLY A 70 16.14 13.71 21.18
N ARG A 71 16.79 13.08 20.19
CA ARG A 71 18.13 12.50 20.36
C ARG A 71 19.18 13.54 20.74
N LYS A 72 19.16 14.73 20.11
CA LYS A 72 20.07 15.82 20.45
C LYS A 72 19.86 16.30 21.89
N LYS A 73 18.61 16.50 22.30
CA LYS A 73 18.24 16.90 23.67
C LYS A 73 18.72 15.87 24.70
N LEU A 74 18.53 14.57 24.44
CA LEU A 74 19.03 13.52 25.33
C LEU A 74 20.55 13.51 25.44
N ALA A 75 21.26 13.73 24.32
CA ALA A 75 22.72 13.82 24.34
C ALA A 75 23.20 15.02 25.18
N GLU A 76 22.53 16.17 25.06
CA GLU A 76 22.81 17.38 25.86
C GLU A 76 22.55 17.13 27.35
N LEU A 77 21.37 16.62 27.71
CA LEU A 77 21.02 16.28 29.10
C LEU A 77 21.99 15.27 29.72
N THR A 78 22.41 14.26 28.95
CA THR A 78 23.42 13.28 29.41
C THR A 78 24.78 13.92 29.61
N ARG A 79 25.17 14.88 28.77
CA ARG A 79 26.43 15.62 28.93
C ARG A 79 26.38 16.53 30.15
N GLU A 80 25.25 17.18 30.39
CA GLU A 80 25.02 18.04 31.56
C GLU A 80 25.03 17.22 32.84
N PHE A 81 24.32 16.10 32.88
CA PHE A 81 24.29 15.18 34.02
C PHE A 81 25.69 14.76 34.48
N LYS A 82 26.62 14.51 33.56
CA LYS A 82 28.02 14.16 33.89
C LYS A 82 28.77 15.25 34.66
N LYS A 83 28.35 16.51 34.55
CA LYS A 83 28.99 17.66 35.20
C LYS A 83 28.35 18.01 36.55
N VAL A 84 27.24 17.37 36.91
CA VAL A 84 26.48 17.67 38.13
C VAL A 84 27.24 17.14 39.37
N PRO A 85 27.34 17.93 40.46
CA PRO A 85 27.88 17.47 41.74
C PRO A 85 27.05 16.34 42.36
N ASP A 86 27.68 15.47 43.16
CA ASP A 86 27.01 14.27 43.71
C ASP A 86 25.76 14.57 44.54
N GLN A 87 25.73 15.70 45.25
CA GLN A 87 24.57 16.15 46.03
C GLN A 87 23.32 16.42 45.17
N GLU A 88 23.50 16.84 43.91
CA GLU A 88 22.42 17.20 42.99
C GLU A 88 22.13 16.11 41.95
N LYS A 89 23.04 15.13 41.78
CA LYS A 89 22.91 14.05 40.80
C LYS A 89 21.61 13.29 40.93
N LEU A 90 21.14 12.99 42.15
CA LEU A 90 19.92 12.19 42.32
C LEU A 90 18.66 12.93 41.82
N GLN A 91 18.63 14.26 41.92
CA GLN A 91 17.53 15.07 41.38
C GLN A 91 17.59 15.14 39.85
N GLN A 92 18.77 15.45 39.31
CA GLN A 92 19.03 15.49 37.86
C GLN A 92 18.82 14.13 37.18
N PHE A 93 19.17 13.03 37.86
CA PHE A 93 18.95 11.67 37.34
C PHE A 93 17.47 11.38 37.09
N LYS A 94 16.58 11.80 37.99
CA LYS A 94 15.13 11.63 37.79
C LYS A 94 14.63 12.36 36.55
N VAL A 95 15.16 13.56 36.28
CA VAL A 95 14.84 14.32 35.07
C VAL A 95 15.35 13.61 33.82
N LEU A 96 16.61 13.17 33.85
CA LEU A 96 17.23 12.44 32.74
C LEU A 96 16.49 11.13 32.43
N PHE A 97 16.17 10.34 33.46
CA PHE A 97 15.44 9.09 33.32
C PHE A 97 14.07 9.29 32.68
N LYS A 98 13.29 10.29 33.15
CA LYS A 98 11.99 10.64 32.53
C LYS A 98 12.14 11.10 31.09
N ALA A 99 13.20 11.84 30.75
CA ALA A 99 13.45 12.27 29.38
C ALA A 99 13.72 11.05 28.46
N TYR A 100 14.53 10.09 28.91
CA TYR A 100 14.78 8.84 28.17
C TYR A 100 13.50 8.02 27.99
N GLN A 101 12.71 7.84 29.05
CA GLN A 101 11.41 7.14 28.97
C GLN A 101 10.48 7.82 27.95
N GLY A 102 10.36 9.15 28.02
CA GLY A 102 9.53 9.90 27.09
C GLY A 102 9.96 9.76 25.63
N GLU A 103 11.26 9.71 25.33
CA GLU A 103 11.72 9.48 23.96
C GLU A 103 11.47 8.03 23.51
N ILE A 104 11.65 7.04 24.40
CA ILE A 104 11.33 5.64 24.09
C ILE A 104 9.84 5.50 23.74
N ASP A 105 8.96 6.04 24.57
CA ASP A 105 7.52 6.03 24.33
C ASP A 105 7.16 6.74 23.02
N ALA A 106 7.82 7.87 22.74
CA ALA A 106 7.64 8.61 21.50
C ALA A 106 8.10 7.80 20.28
N ILE A 107 9.23 7.08 20.36
CA ILE A 107 9.71 6.17 19.30
C ILE A 107 8.67 5.09 19.03
N THR A 108 8.21 4.38 20.06
CA THR A 108 7.21 3.32 19.92
C THR A 108 5.90 3.86 19.32
N LYS A 109 5.47 5.06 19.72
CA LYS A 109 4.27 5.70 19.17
C LYS A 109 4.44 6.02 17.66
N ARG A 110 5.56 6.61 17.25
CA ARG A 110 5.84 6.96 15.85
C ARG A 110 5.94 5.70 14.97
N GLU A 111 6.60 4.66 15.47
CA GLU A 111 6.73 3.37 14.78
C GLU A 111 5.36 2.74 14.54
N LYS A 112 4.53 2.65 15.59
CA LYS A 112 3.18 2.08 15.48
C LYS A 112 2.30 2.87 14.50
N ALA A 113 2.39 4.20 14.52
CA ALA A 113 1.64 5.04 13.58
C ALA A 113 2.07 4.77 12.12
N THR A 114 3.38 4.72 11.87
CA THR A 114 3.93 4.43 10.53
C THR A 114 3.54 3.03 10.04
N ALA A 115 3.65 2.02 10.92
CA ALA A 115 3.25 0.66 10.60
C ALA A 115 1.75 0.56 10.28
N GLN A 116 0.90 1.24 11.06
CA GLN A 116 -0.54 1.26 10.82
C GLN A 116 -0.90 1.95 9.50
N ALA A 117 -0.26 3.08 9.19
CA ALA A 117 -0.43 3.78 7.92
C ALA A 117 -0.09 2.88 6.73
N PHE A 118 1.07 2.21 6.79
CA PHE A 118 1.50 1.26 5.76
C PHE A 118 0.50 0.11 5.59
N LEU A 119 0.10 -0.55 6.68
CA LEU A 119 -0.82 -1.68 6.63
C LEU A 119 -2.19 -1.29 6.08
N THR A 120 -2.66 -0.07 6.38
CA THR A 120 -3.93 0.44 5.86
C THR A 120 -3.87 0.51 4.33
N VAL A 121 -2.85 1.14 3.77
CA VAL A 121 -2.65 1.23 2.32
C VAL A 121 -2.48 -0.15 1.69
N TYR A 122 -1.63 -1.00 2.29
CA TYR A 122 -1.38 -2.36 1.80
C TYR A 122 -2.66 -3.21 1.74
N ASN A 123 -3.49 -3.17 2.78
CA ASN A 123 -4.73 -3.93 2.82
C ASN A 123 -5.75 -3.41 1.80
N THR A 124 -5.85 -2.09 1.64
CA THR A 124 -6.79 -1.50 0.68
C THR A 124 -6.38 -1.77 -0.78
N LEU A 125 -5.09 -1.66 -1.10
CA LEU A 125 -4.59 -1.94 -2.45
C LEU A 125 -4.45 -3.44 -2.74
N GLY A 126 -4.17 -4.27 -1.74
CA GLY A 126 -4.04 -5.72 -1.91
C GLY A 126 -5.34 -6.42 -2.25
N GLN A 127 -6.48 -5.80 -1.99
CA GLN A 127 -7.81 -6.29 -2.40
C GLN A 127 -8.20 -5.85 -3.82
N ALA A 128 -7.39 -5.00 -4.46
CA ALA A 128 -7.69 -4.44 -5.77
C ALA A 128 -7.33 -5.41 -6.90
N PRO A 129 -8.18 -5.59 -7.91
CA PRO A 129 -7.82 -6.34 -9.12
C PRO A 129 -6.76 -5.57 -9.93
N ASP A 130 -5.82 -6.30 -10.53
CA ASP A 130 -4.70 -5.74 -11.28
C ASP A 130 -5.16 -4.76 -12.37
N PRO A 131 -4.82 -3.46 -12.27
CA PRO A 131 -5.31 -2.45 -13.21
C PRO A 131 -4.70 -2.62 -14.60
N ALA A 132 -3.51 -3.21 -14.74
CA ALA A 132 -2.89 -3.42 -16.05
C ALA A 132 -3.66 -4.45 -16.89
N LYS A 133 -4.21 -5.48 -16.24
CA LYS A 133 -5.07 -6.48 -16.92
C LYS A 133 -6.39 -5.87 -17.36
N LEU A 134 -6.98 -5.00 -16.53
CA LEU A 134 -8.24 -4.32 -16.86
C LEU A 134 -8.11 -3.38 -18.06
N LEU A 135 -6.97 -2.69 -18.18
CA LEU A 135 -6.72 -1.78 -19.29
C LEU A 135 -6.42 -2.51 -20.61
N GLN A 136 -5.89 -3.73 -20.58
CA GLN A 136 -5.66 -4.55 -21.77
C GLN A 136 -6.96 -5.15 -22.35
N VAL A 137 -7.96 -5.39 -21.50
CA VAL A 137 -9.27 -5.91 -21.93
C VAL A 137 -10.15 -4.79 -22.51
N ALA A 138 -9.92 -3.53 -22.09
CA ALA A 138 -10.68 -2.37 -22.56
C ALA A 138 -10.05 -1.63 -23.76
N ALA A 139 -8.86 -2.04 -24.22
CA ALA A 139 -8.10 -1.42 -25.32
C ALA A 139 -8.25 -2.21 -26.62
#